data_AF-A0A973H1M8-F1
#
_entry.id   AF-A0A973H1M8-F1
#
_cell.length_a   1.000
_cell.length_b   1.000
_cell.length_c   1.000
_cell.angle_alpha   90.00
_cell.angle_beta   90.00
_cell.angle_gamma   90.00
#
_symmetry.space_group_name_H-M   'P 1'
#
loop_
_entity.id
_entity.type
_entity.pdbx_description
1 polymer ?
#
loop_
_entity_poly.entity_id
_entity_poly.type
_entity_poly.pdbx_seq_one_letter_code
_entity_poly.pdbx_strand_id
1 'polypeptide(L)' 'LFSAKESVYKAWFPLTGSWLDFAEADIEILVDPGAASRGRLRVELLVPGPVVGGRRRDVLEGRWTVRDGLVATSVVVPHT' A
#
# COMPACT_ATOMS: atom_id res chain seq x y z
N LEU A 1 10.91 0.23 1.00
CA LEU A 1 10.07 -0.76 1.72
C LEU A 1 9.38 -0.16 2.94
N PHE A 2 10.12 0.33 3.94
CA PHE A 2 9.53 0.87 5.19
C PHE A 2 8.44 1.93 4.97
N SER A 3 8.71 2.99 4.20
CA SER A 3 7.71 4.02 3.87
C SER A 3 6.42 3.44 3.24
N ALA A 4 6.55 2.41 2.39
CA ALA A 4 5.38 1.76 1.78
C ALA A 4 4.54 1.03 2.83
N LYS A 5 5.17 0.31 3.78
CA LYS A 5 4.46 -0.34 4.90
C LYS A 5 3.72 0.66 5.78
N GLU A 6 4.32 1.81 6.06
CA GLU A 6 3.63 2.88 6.79
C GLU A 6 2.41 3.40 6.02
N SER A 7 2.52 3.55 4.70
CA SER A 7 1.39 3.95 3.85
C SER A 7 0.28 2.90 3.83
N VAL A 8 0.61 1.61 3.87
CA VAL A 8 -0.38 0.52 4.03
C VAL A 8 -1.10 0.66 5.37
N TYR A 9 -0.35 0.79 6.47
CA TYR A 9 -0.95 0.95 7.79
C TYR A 9 -1.87 2.18 7.89
N LYS A 10 -1.45 3.31 7.32
CA LYS A 10 -2.23 4.56 7.28
C LYS A 10 -3.51 4.43 6.44
N ALA A 11 -3.51 3.61 5.38
CA ALA A 11 -4.70 3.32 4.61
C ALA A 11 -5.62 2.29 5.29
N TRP A 12 -5.03 1.33 6.03
CA TRP A 12 -5.71 0.26 6.75
C TRP A 12 -6.45 0.76 8.00
N PHE A 13 -5.74 1.46 8.89
CA PHE A 13 -6.23 1.73 10.25
C PHE A 13 -7.59 2.46 10.29
N PRO A 14 -7.86 3.49 9.46
CA PRO A 14 -9.16 4.15 9.46
C PRO A 14 -10.33 3.24 9.04
N LEU A 15 -10.07 2.17 8.29
CA LEU A 15 -11.10 1.25 7.77
C LEU A 15 -11.40 0.10 8.73
N THR A 16 -10.44 -0.26 9.59
CA THR A 16 -10.50 -1.48 10.41
C THR A 16 -10.47 -1.18 11.91
N GLY A 17 -9.89 -0.04 12.32
CA GLY A 17 -9.65 0.30 13.72
C GLY A 17 -8.66 -0.63 14.42
N SER A 18 -7.90 -1.43 13.66
CA SER A 18 -7.03 -2.47 14.20
C SER A 18 -5.57 -2.29 13.84
N TRP A 19 -4.68 -2.83 14.68
CA TRP A 19 -3.27 -2.95 14.35
C TRP A 19 -3.06 -3.86 13.13
N LEU A 20 -2.05 -3.54 12.32
CA LEU A 20 -1.56 -4.38 11.22
C LEU A 20 -0.03 -4.39 11.32
N ASP A 21 0.53 -5.55 11.60
CA ASP A 21 1.98 -5.75 11.73
C ASP A 21 2.67 -5.68 10.36
N PHE A 22 3.98 -5.40 10.37
CA PHE A 22 4.80 -5.46 9.17
C PHE A 22 4.76 -6.83 8.50
N ALA A 23 4.66 -7.92 9.26
CA ALA A 23 4.61 -9.27 8.71
C ALA A 23 3.24 -9.62 8.08
N GLU A 24 2.19 -8.84 8.33
CA GLU A 24 0.81 -9.13 7.90
C GLU A 24 0.46 -8.54 6.53
N ALA A 25 1.44 -8.00 5.81
CA ALA A 25 1.31 -7.57 4.43
C ALA A 25 2.54 -8.02 3.64
N ASP A 26 2.39 -8.36 2.37
CA ASP A 26 3.50 -8.50 1.44
C ASP A 26 3.46 -7.33 0.43
N ILE A 27 4.62 -6.77 0.08
CA ILE A 27 4.70 -5.61 -0.82
C ILE A 27 5.64 -5.92 -1.98
N GLU A 28 5.05 -6.03 -3.16
CA GLU A 28 5.80 -6.01 -4.41
C GLU A 28 6.04 -4.54 -4.83
N ILE A 29 7.31 -4.19 -5.07
CA ILE A 29 7.73 -2.88 -5.55
C ILE A 29 8.10 -2.99 -7.03
N LEU A 30 7.27 -2.39 -7.88
CA LEU A 30 7.43 -2.38 -9.32
C LEU A 30 8.00 -1.05 -9.77
N VAL A 31 9.02 -1.06 -10.64
CA VAL A 31 9.58 0.15 -11.27
C VAL A 31 8.80 0.44 -12.55
N ASP A 32 8.41 1.69 -12.79
CA ASP A 32 7.76 2.05 -14.05
C ASP A 32 8.78 1.99 -15.22
N PRO A 33 8.39 1.51 -16.41
CA PRO A 33 9.29 1.45 -17.56
C PRO A 33 9.88 2.82 -17.90
N GLY A 34 11.21 2.88 -18.03
CA GLY A 34 11.93 4.12 -18.34
C GLY A 34 11.98 5.16 -17.22
N ALA A 35 11.51 4.85 -16.00
CA ALA A 35 11.49 5.78 -14.88
C ALA A 35 11.99 5.13 -13.57
N ALA A 36 13.32 5.03 -13.42
CA ALA A 36 13.96 4.35 -12.29
C ALA A 36 13.64 4.94 -10.90
N SER A 37 13.12 6.16 -10.83
CA SER A 37 12.80 6.87 -9.59
C SER A 37 11.31 6.88 -9.24
N ARG A 38 10.48 6.06 -9.89
CA ARG A 38 9.07 5.90 -9.54
C ARG A 38 8.52 4.55 -9.96
N GLY A 39 7.36 4.23 -9.43
CA GLY A 39 6.63 3.06 -9.88
C GLY A 39 5.39 2.76 -9.07
N ARG A 40 5.01 1.48 -9.06
CA ARG A 40 3.79 0.98 -8.42
C ARG A 40 4.12 0.12 -7.21
N LEU A 41 3.16 0.03 -6.31
CA LEU A 41 3.14 -0.88 -5.19
C LEU A 41 1.95 -1.81 -5.38
N ARG A 42 2.17 -3.12 -5.26
CA ARG A 42 1.11 -4.11 -5.10
C ARG A 42 1.26 -4.70 -3.71
N VAL A 43 0.19 -4.61 -2.92
CA VAL A 43 0.21 -5.01 -1.51
C VAL A 43 -0.78 -6.14 -1.35
N GLU A 44 -0.31 -7.31 -0.94
CA GLU A 44 -1.15 -8.42 -0.54
C GLU A 44 -1.30 -8.41 0.98
N LEU A 45 -2.53 -8.43 1.48
CA LEU A 45 -2.79 -8.54 2.92
C LEU A 45 -2.79 -10.02 3.29
N LEU A 46 -1.94 -10.39 4.24
CA LEU A 46 -1.82 -11.76 4.75
C LEU A 46 -2.77 -12.04 5.91
N VAL A 47 -3.65 -11.08 6.16
CA VAL A 47 -4.82 -11.13 7.05
C VAL A 47 -6.05 -10.70 6.26
N PRO A 48 -7.28 -11.04 6.71
CA PRO A 48 -8.48 -10.65 5.99
C PRO A 48 -8.56 -9.13 5.79
N GLY A 49 -8.68 -8.69 4.53
CA GLY A 49 -8.71 -7.27 4.18
C GLY A 49 -9.95 -6.52 4.67
N PRO A 50 -9.93 -5.17 4.69
CA PRO A 50 -11.11 -4.37 5.02
C PRO A 50 -12.23 -4.59 3.99
N VAL A 51 -13.48 -4.44 4.44
CA VAL A 51 -14.65 -4.43 3.56
C VAL A 51 -15.01 -3.00 3.25
N VAL A 52 -14.87 -2.60 1.98
CA VAL A 52 -15.16 -1.24 1.51
C VAL A 52 -16.11 -1.34 0.32
N GLY A 53 -17.23 -0.61 0.36
CA GLY A 53 -18.26 -0.67 -0.69
C GLY A 53 -18.90 -2.06 -0.82
N GLY A 54 -18.99 -2.81 0.28
CA GLY A 54 -19.52 -4.19 0.28
C GLY A 54 -18.56 -5.25 -0.26
N ARG A 55 -17.32 -4.88 -0.63
CA ARG A 55 -16.31 -5.80 -1.15
C ARG A 55 -15.09 -5.87 -0.24
N ARG A 56 -14.64 -7.09 0.07
CA ARG A 56 -13.37 -7.33 0.76
C ARG A 56 -12.20 -6.94 -0.15
N ARG A 57 -11.21 -6.23 0.41
CA ARG A 57 -10.01 -5.77 -0.30
C ARG A 57 -8.78 -6.45 0.28
N ASP A 58 -8.47 -7.64 -0.21
CA ASP A 58 -7.27 -8.40 0.22
C ASP A 58 -5.99 -7.95 -0.51
N VAL A 59 -6.16 -7.20 -1.60
CA VAL A 59 -5.05 -6.56 -2.33
C VAL A 59 -5.29 -5.07 -2.39
N LEU A 60 -4.27 -4.30 -2.05
CA LEU A 60 -4.24 -2.85 -2.18
C LEU A 60 -3.20 -2.45 -3.23
N GLU A 61 -3.44 -1.30 -3.86
CA GLU A 61 -2.54 -0.75 -4.86
C GLU A 61 -2.03 0.62 -4.45
N GLY A 62 -0.84 0.94 -4.94
CA GLY A 62 -0.16 2.16 -4.58
C GLY A 62 0.88 2.59 -5.59
N ARG A 63 1.56 3.68 -5.26
CA ARG A 63 2.65 4.24 -6.02
C ARG A 63 3.78 4.65 -5.10
N TRP A 64 4.97 4.74 -5.68
CA TRP A 64 6.13 5.29 -5.02
C TRP A 64 6.91 6.20 -5.97
N THR A 65 7.62 7.17 -5.41
CA THR A 65 8.60 7.98 -6.14
C THR A 65 9.74 8.42 -5.22
N VAL A 66 10.89 8.68 -5.83
CA VAL A 66 12.08 9.26 -5.19
C VAL A 66 12.44 10.53 -5.94
N ARG A 67 12.46 11.66 -5.25
CA ARG A 67 12.83 12.96 -5.82
C ARG A 67 13.40 13.85 -4.72
N ASP A 68 14.38 14.67 -5.05
CA ASP A 68 14.94 15.68 -4.13
C ASP A 68 15.41 15.10 -2.78
N GLY A 69 15.96 13.88 -2.80
CA GLY A 69 16.41 13.17 -1.59
C GLY A 69 15.29 12.58 -0.73
N LEU A 70 14.03 12.66 -1.17
CA LEU A 70 12.85 12.17 -0.45
C LEU A 70 12.27 10.93 -1.12
N VAL A 71 11.69 10.05 -0.29
CA VAL A 71 10.86 8.92 -0.71
C VAL A 71 9.42 9.24 -0.37
N ALA A 72 8.54 9.18 -1.36
CA ALA A 72 7.09 9.28 -1.16
C ALA A 72 6.42 7.99 -1.59
N THR A 73 5.48 7.51 -0.78
CA THR A 73 4.64 6.34 -1.09
C THR A 73 3.18 6.68 -0.82
N SER A 74 2.29 6.05 -1.58
CA SER A 74 0.85 6.21 -1.42
C SER A 74 0.18 4.87 -1.64
N VAL A 75 -0.83 4.56 -0.83
CA VAL A 75 -1.74 3.42 -1.02
C VAL A 75 -3.15 4.00 -1.14
N VAL A 76 -3.93 3.51 -2.10
CA VAL A 76 -5.29 3.98 -2.34
C VAL A 76 -6.24 2.79 -2.17
N VAL A 77 -7.33 3.01 -1.42
CA VAL A 77 -8.39 2.02 -1.24
C VAL A 77 -9.63 2.50 -1.98
N PRO A 78 -9.98 1.88 -3.13
CA PRO A 78 -11.16 2.27 -3.88
C PRO A 78 -12.44 2.00 -3.09
N HIS A 79 -13.33 2.99 -3.05
CA HIS A 79 -14.64 2.88 -2.40
C HIS A 79 -15.73 2.24 -3.26
N THR A 80 -15.50 2.16 -4.59
CA THR A 80 -16.45 1.65 -5.59
C THR A 80 -16.14 0.23 -6.06
#